data_AF-A0A524E5H7-F1
#
_entry.id   AF-A0A524E5H7-F1
#
_cell.length_a   1.000
_cell.length_b   1.000
_cell.length_c   1.000
_cell.angle_alpha   90.00
_cell.angle_beta   90.00
_cell.angle_gamma   90.00
#
_symmetry.space_group_name_H-M   'P 1'
#
loop_
_entity.id
_entity.type
_entity.pdbx_description
1 polymer ?
#
loop_
_entity_poly.entity_id
_entity_poly.type
_entity_poly.pdbx_seq_one_letter_code
_entity_poly.pdbx_strand_id
1 'polypeptide(L)'
;MYDVIISGAGPAGSRCAEILARNGFKVALIEKDVNWRKPCGGGVSARIMSKYFPQVKKLNPVIKSGALLYSAQFHELEYNWEGHGEDSIVMDRLELDNLIRNVAVDAGAELFDKNLSFDFVYKDQQIIGIKTKTPSGIKEYEGKIIIIADGMSSKLANKSGLRKPWEIKNIAIAKCTILEGKTAFDAQKLYIYFRPYKGYGWVFPIDEKRLNIGCGTFEEDNLNYNLHQIYEEFINSPNIKKKFNNTNLKKIWSGSYPLPAKGILENSLYGENLMLIGD
;
A
#
# COMPACT_ATOMS: atom_id res chain seq x y z
N MET A 1 -8.65 -16.26 23.81
CA MET A 1 -9.41 -16.59 22.60
C MET A 1 -10.08 -15.33 22.05
N TYR A 2 -9.98 -15.14 20.72
CA TYR A 2 -10.63 -14.07 19.95
C TYR A 2 -11.75 -14.65 19.09
N ASP A 3 -12.70 -13.83 18.65
CA ASP A 3 -13.63 -14.24 17.60
C ASP A 3 -12.94 -14.21 16.25
N VAL A 4 -12.14 -13.17 15.99
CA VAL A 4 -11.40 -12.99 14.74
C VAL A 4 -9.96 -12.59 15.02
N ILE A 5 -9.01 -13.25 14.34
CA ILE A 5 -7.60 -12.84 14.27
C ILE A 5 -7.33 -12.29 12.88
N ILE A 6 -6.72 -11.11 12.80
CA ILE A 6 -6.34 -10.46 11.55
C ILE A 6 -4.83 -10.29 11.53
N SER A 7 -4.16 -10.95 10.59
CA SER A 7 -2.72 -10.75 10.33
C SER A 7 -2.53 -9.59 9.36
N GLY A 8 -1.89 -8.51 9.80
CA GLY A 8 -1.61 -7.30 9.03
C GLY A 8 -2.56 -6.14 9.35
N ALA A 9 -1.98 -4.99 9.71
CA ALA A 9 -2.72 -3.76 10.04
C ALA A 9 -2.60 -2.67 8.96
N GLY A 10 -2.39 -3.08 7.71
CA GLY A 10 -2.53 -2.19 6.55
C GLY A 10 -4.00 -1.84 6.25
N PRO A 11 -4.31 -1.23 5.08
CA PRO A 11 -5.65 -0.76 4.78
C PRO A 11 -6.75 -1.82 4.82
N ALA A 12 -6.49 -3.01 4.27
CA ALA A 12 -7.46 -4.09 4.27
C ALA A 12 -7.74 -4.61 5.69
N GLY A 13 -6.69 -4.94 6.43
CA GLY A 13 -6.80 -5.48 7.79
C GLY A 13 -7.39 -4.49 8.78
N SER A 14 -6.93 -3.24 8.77
CA SER A 14 -7.47 -2.19 9.66
C SER A 14 -8.94 -1.88 9.38
N ARG A 15 -9.36 -1.82 8.11
CA ARG A 15 -10.78 -1.62 7.79
C ARG A 15 -11.64 -2.81 8.20
N CYS A 16 -11.14 -4.02 8.00
CA CYS A 16 -11.82 -5.24 8.45
C CYS A 16 -11.97 -5.25 9.98
N ALA A 17 -10.90 -4.93 10.70
CA ALA A 17 -10.88 -4.84 12.16
C ALA A 17 -11.88 -3.78 12.66
N GLU A 18 -11.91 -2.59 12.06
CA GLU A 18 -12.86 -1.53 12.39
C GLU A 18 -14.31 -2.01 12.28
N ILE A 19 -14.66 -2.64 11.14
CA ILE A 19 -16.03 -3.11 10.90
C ILE A 19 -16.41 -4.19 11.92
N LEU A 20 -15.54 -5.16 12.16
CA LEU A 20 -15.82 -6.28 13.07
C LEU A 20 -15.92 -5.80 14.52
N ALA A 21 -14.99 -4.97 14.97
CA ALA A 21 -14.99 -4.45 16.34
C ALA A 21 -16.23 -3.60 16.63
N ARG A 22 -16.67 -2.75 15.68
CA ARG A 22 -17.94 -2.00 15.80
C ARG A 22 -19.18 -2.88 15.91
N ASN A 23 -19.12 -4.10 15.39
CA ASN A 23 -20.21 -5.08 15.50
C ASN A 23 -20.07 -5.98 16.75
N GLY A 24 -19.19 -5.65 17.68
CA GLY A 24 -19.09 -6.31 18.99
C GLY A 24 -18.23 -7.58 19.01
N PHE A 25 -17.52 -7.89 17.93
CA PHE A 25 -16.60 -9.04 17.90
C PHE A 25 -15.30 -8.74 18.63
N LYS A 26 -14.73 -9.74 19.31
CA LYS A 26 -13.40 -9.63 19.91
C LYS A 26 -12.33 -9.86 18.84
N VAL A 27 -11.68 -8.79 18.40
CA VAL A 27 -10.72 -8.79 17.27
C VAL A 27 -9.28 -8.62 17.75
N ALA A 28 -8.39 -9.53 17.35
CA ALA A 28 -6.94 -9.34 17.44
C ALA A 28 -6.41 -8.83 16.09
N LEU A 29 -5.81 -7.65 16.07
CA LEU A 29 -5.15 -7.07 14.90
C LEU A 29 -3.64 -7.16 15.09
N ILE A 30 -2.96 -8.01 14.33
CA ILE A 30 -1.55 -8.36 14.52
C ILE A 30 -0.70 -7.65 13.46
N GLU A 31 0.30 -6.87 13.85
CA GLU A 31 1.17 -6.13 12.94
C GLU A 31 2.65 -6.36 13.26
N LYS A 32 3.47 -6.55 12.23
CA LYS A 32 4.92 -6.73 12.39
C LYS A 32 5.63 -5.43 12.72
N ASP A 33 5.19 -4.31 12.14
CA ASP A 33 5.76 -3.00 12.38
C ASP A 33 4.79 -1.88 11.97
N VAL A 34 4.17 -1.25 12.95
CA VAL A 34 3.25 -0.11 12.74
C VAL A 34 3.92 1.11 12.07
N ASN A 35 5.25 1.20 12.13
CA ASN A 35 6.04 2.27 11.51
C ASN A 35 6.51 1.92 10.10
N TRP A 36 6.24 0.69 9.62
CA TRP A 36 6.65 0.29 8.29
C TRP A 36 5.83 1.04 7.24
N ARG A 37 6.52 1.86 6.46
CA ARG A 37 5.95 2.54 5.31
C ARG A 37 6.11 1.66 4.07
N LYS A 38 5.06 0.93 3.69
CA LYS A 38 5.04 0.17 2.44
C LYS A 38 5.24 1.11 1.25
N PRO A 39 6.25 0.89 0.37
CA PRO A 39 6.41 1.68 -0.84
C PRO A 39 5.17 1.67 -1.72
N CYS A 40 4.60 2.86 -1.96
CA CYS A 40 3.48 3.08 -2.85
C CYS A 40 3.42 4.57 -3.22
N GLY A 41 2.92 4.88 -4.42
CA GLY A 41 2.80 6.25 -4.93
C GLY A 41 1.79 7.11 -4.15
N GLY A 42 0.87 6.49 -3.41
CA GLY A 42 -0.08 7.17 -2.53
C GLY A 42 -1.36 7.65 -3.21
N GLY A 43 -1.50 7.49 -4.53
CA GLY A 43 -2.69 7.85 -5.28
C GLY A 43 -3.88 6.95 -4.93
N VAL A 44 -5.00 7.55 -4.50
CA VAL A 44 -6.25 6.83 -4.18
C VAL A 44 -7.44 7.59 -4.75
N SER A 45 -8.39 6.89 -5.35
CA SER A 45 -9.59 7.52 -5.92
C SER A 45 -10.59 7.96 -4.85
N ALA A 46 -11.21 9.13 -5.04
CA ALA A 46 -12.26 9.67 -4.17
C ALA A 46 -13.33 8.65 -3.83
N ARG A 47 -13.75 7.89 -4.84
CA ARG A 47 -14.83 6.92 -4.71
C ARG A 47 -14.53 5.90 -3.62
N ILE A 48 -13.29 5.42 -3.56
CA ILE A 48 -12.87 4.48 -2.52
C ILE A 48 -12.83 5.18 -1.16
N MET A 49 -12.32 6.41 -1.12
CA MET A 49 -12.17 7.17 0.12
C MET A 49 -13.51 7.55 0.73
N SER A 50 -14.39 8.17 -0.04
CA SER A 50 -15.71 8.61 0.42
C SER A 50 -16.58 7.44 0.88
N LYS A 51 -16.54 6.30 0.19
CA LYS A 51 -17.42 5.15 0.48
C LYS A 51 -16.86 4.23 1.57
N TYR A 52 -15.57 3.92 1.52
CA TYR A 52 -14.98 2.88 2.37
C TYR A 52 -14.05 3.42 3.45
N PHE A 53 -13.51 4.64 3.28
CA PHE A 53 -12.57 5.26 4.22
C PHE A 53 -12.91 6.73 4.54
N PRO A 54 -14.17 7.05 4.92
CA PRO A 54 -14.62 8.44 5.10
C PRO A 54 -13.79 9.21 6.14
N GLN A 55 -13.20 8.51 7.11
CA GLN A 55 -12.30 9.07 8.13
C GLN A 55 -11.12 9.84 7.54
N VAL A 56 -10.72 9.53 6.31
CA VAL A 56 -9.53 10.13 5.67
C VAL A 56 -9.73 11.60 5.33
N LYS A 57 -10.98 12.09 5.28
CA LYS A 57 -11.26 13.53 5.21
C LYS A 57 -10.62 14.32 6.36
N LYS A 58 -10.38 13.69 7.52
CA LYS A 58 -9.70 14.31 8.67
C LYS A 58 -8.25 14.72 8.40
N LEU A 59 -7.63 14.18 7.35
CA LEU A 59 -6.26 14.57 6.95
C LEU A 59 -6.22 15.81 6.05
N ASN A 60 -7.39 16.37 5.69
CA ASN A 60 -7.50 17.52 4.78
C ASN A 60 -6.62 17.39 3.52
N PRO A 61 -6.75 16.31 2.75
CA PRO A 61 -5.86 16.09 1.62
C PRO A 61 -6.08 17.08 0.50
N VAL A 62 -5.01 17.37 -0.24
CA VAL A 62 -5.11 18.10 -1.50
C VAL A 62 -5.82 17.22 -2.51
N ILE A 63 -7.04 17.62 -2.86
CA ILE A 63 -7.82 17.04 -3.95
C ILE A 63 -7.11 17.31 -5.26
N LYS A 64 -6.90 16.28 -6.08
CA LYS A 64 -6.36 16.50 -7.43
C LYS A 64 -7.49 16.97 -8.35
N SER A 65 -7.13 17.53 -9.49
CA SER A 65 -8.09 18.06 -10.48
C SER A 65 -7.78 17.56 -11.88
N GLY A 66 -6.74 16.73 -12.03
CA GLY A 66 -6.31 16.21 -13.30
C GLY A 66 -4.97 15.50 -13.24
N ALA A 67 -4.52 15.09 -14.42
CA ALA A 67 -3.23 14.47 -14.63
C ALA A 67 -2.54 15.05 -15.87
N LEU A 68 -1.22 15.13 -15.81
CA LEU A 68 -0.35 15.36 -16.96
C LEU A 68 0.34 14.04 -17.30
N LEU A 69 0.12 13.58 -18.51
CA LEU A 69 0.69 12.35 -19.06
C LEU A 69 1.81 12.72 -20.03
N TYR A 70 2.98 12.12 -19.84
CA TYR A 70 4.15 12.34 -20.67
C TYR A 70 4.51 11.07 -21.42
N SER A 71 4.66 11.16 -22.74
CA SER A 71 5.23 10.08 -23.55
C SER A 71 6.71 9.83 -23.18
N ALA A 72 7.30 8.76 -23.73
CA ALA A 72 8.74 8.50 -23.57
C ALA A 72 9.61 9.65 -24.15
N GLN A 73 9.09 10.38 -25.15
CA GLN A 73 9.72 11.56 -25.74
C GLN A 73 9.30 12.87 -25.05
N PHE A 74 8.57 12.80 -23.94
CA PHE A 74 8.04 13.95 -23.18
C PHE A 74 7.03 14.82 -23.94
N HIS A 75 6.30 14.27 -24.91
CA HIS A 75 5.07 14.91 -25.37
C HIS A 75 4.04 14.90 -24.25
N GLU A 76 3.41 16.04 -24.00
CA GLU A 76 2.50 16.27 -22.89
C GLU A 76 1.04 16.15 -23.35
N LEU A 77 0.25 15.43 -22.56
CA LEU A 77 -1.21 15.44 -22.61
C LEU A 77 -1.73 15.78 -21.23
N GLU A 78 -2.43 16.91 -21.12
CA GLU A 78 -3.13 17.30 -19.90
C GLU A 78 -4.59 16.83 -19.96
N TYR A 79 -5.03 16.15 -18.90
CA TYR A 79 -6.41 15.77 -18.70
C TYR A 79 -6.94 16.34 -17.38
N ASN A 80 -7.96 17.18 -17.47
CA ASN A 80 -8.68 17.72 -16.32
C ASN A 80 -9.91 16.89 -16.04
N TRP A 81 -10.18 16.61 -14.77
CA TRP A 81 -11.37 15.87 -14.41
C TRP A 81 -12.62 16.73 -14.60
N GLU A 82 -13.60 16.20 -15.31
CA GLU A 82 -14.83 16.91 -15.70
C GLU A 82 -15.90 16.92 -14.60
N GLY A 83 -15.54 17.24 -13.35
CA GLY A 83 -16.51 17.49 -12.28
C GLY A 83 -17.38 16.30 -11.86
N HIS A 84 -17.02 15.07 -12.21
CA HIS A 84 -17.80 13.86 -11.93
C HIS A 84 -17.72 13.33 -10.47
N GLY A 85 -17.26 14.15 -9.51
CA GLY A 85 -17.07 13.71 -8.12
C GLY A 85 -15.96 12.66 -7.95
N GLU A 86 -15.01 12.63 -8.88
CA GLU A 86 -13.88 11.70 -8.93
C GLU A 86 -12.61 12.30 -8.29
N ASP A 87 -12.76 13.01 -7.18
CA ASP A 87 -11.69 13.63 -6.39
C ASP A 87 -10.59 12.65 -5.91
N SER A 88 -9.61 12.30 -6.74
CA SER A 88 -8.46 11.52 -6.28
C SER A 88 -7.57 12.34 -5.34
N ILE A 89 -6.88 11.64 -4.46
CA ILE A 89 -5.97 12.21 -3.48
C ILE A 89 -4.63 11.49 -3.58
N VAL A 90 -3.59 12.12 -3.04
CA VAL A 90 -2.29 11.47 -2.84
C VAL A 90 -1.96 11.58 -1.36
N MET A 91 -1.60 10.45 -0.75
CA MET A 91 -1.24 10.40 0.67
C MET A 91 0.07 9.69 0.91
N ASP A 92 0.75 10.13 1.96
CA ASP A 92 1.77 9.34 2.60
C ASP A 92 1.14 8.06 3.16
N ARG A 93 1.67 6.91 2.75
CA ARG A 93 1.18 5.60 3.17
C ARG A 93 1.21 5.39 4.67
N LEU A 94 2.22 5.92 5.35
CA LEU A 94 2.30 5.77 6.80
C LEU A 94 1.21 6.60 7.50
N GLU A 95 0.89 7.79 6.98
CA GLU A 95 -0.18 8.64 7.53
C GLU A 95 -1.55 7.99 7.35
N LEU A 96 -1.81 7.44 6.16
CA LEU A 96 -3.04 6.70 5.88
C LEU A 96 -3.19 5.48 6.78
N ASP A 97 -2.15 4.62 6.82
CA ASP A 97 -2.17 3.37 7.59
C ASP A 97 -2.32 3.67 9.10
N ASN A 98 -1.66 4.72 9.62
CA ASN A 98 -1.82 5.16 11.01
C ASN A 98 -3.26 5.59 11.31
N LEU A 99 -3.85 6.44 10.47
CA LEU A 99 -5.21 6.94 10.69
C LEU A 99 -6.23 5.80 10.74
N ILE A 100 -6.23 4.93 9.74
CA ILE A 100 -7.25 3.87 9.63
C ILE A 100 -7.06 2.79 10.69
N ARG A 101 -5.80 2.51 11.09
CA ARG A 101 -5.51 1.61 12.20
C ARG A 101 -5.97 2.18 13.54
N ASN A 102 -5.73 3.46 13.80
CA ASN A 102 -6.21 4.11 15.02
C ASN A 102 -7.75 4.07 15.09
N VAL A 103 -8.44 4.30 13.97
CA VAL A 103 -9.90 4.16 13.92
C VAL A 103 -10.36 2.73 14.23
N ALA A 104 -9.61 1.70 13.83
CA ALA A 104 -9.91 0.32 14.19
C ALA A 104 -9.70 0.04 15.69
N VAL A 105 -8.64 0.59 16.29
CA VAL A 105 -8.37 0.49 17.73
C VAL A 105 -9.46 1.22 18.52
N ASP A 106 -9.84 2.44 18.12
CA ASP A 106 -10.92 3.22 18.72
C ASP A 106 -12.28 2.49 18.63
N ALA A 107 -12.47 1.65 17.61
CA ALA A 107 -13.63 0.79 17.46
C ALA A 107 -13.63 -0.45 18.38
N GLY A 108 -12.52 -0.74 19.06
CA GLY A 108 -12.37 -1.85 20.00
C GLY A 108 -11.48 -3.01 19.53
N ALA A 109 -10.79 -2.90 18.40
CA ALA A 109 -9.82 -3.91 17.99
C ALA A 109 -8.55 -3.85 18.84
N GLU A 110 -8.04 -4.99 19.29
CA GLU A 110 -6.80 -5.07 20.08
C GLU A 110 -5.58 -5.18 19.15
N LEU A 111 -4.76 -4.12 19.11
CA LEU A 111 -3.57 -4.06 18.27
C LEU A 111 -2.35 -4.70 18.95
N PHE A 112 -1.73 -5.65 18.25
CA PHE A 112 -0.46 -6.27 18.64
C PHE A 112 0.64 -5.86 17.66
N ASP A 113 1.36 -4.78 17.96
CA ASP A 113 2.54 -4.35 17.21
C ASP A 113 3.77 -5.23 17.52
N LYS A 114 4.77 -5.23 16.64
CA LYS A 114 5.98 -6.05 16.72
C LYS A 114 5.73 -7.56 16.77
N ASN A 115 4.64 -7.99 16.13
CA ASN A 115 4.26 -9.40 16.00
C ASN A 115 4.29 -9.80 14.52
N LEU A 116 5.36 -10.48 14.09
CA LEU A 116 5.45 -11.01 12.73
C LEU A 116 4.76 -12.37 12.64
N SER A 117 3.56 -12.42 12.08
CA SER A 117 2.86 -13.66 11.75
C SER A 117 3.68 -14.52 10.77
N PHE A 118 3.84 -15.81 11.07
CA PHE A 118 4.67 -16.69 10.22
C PHE A 118 4.15 -18.13 10.07
N ASP A 119 3.29 -18.61 10.96
CA ASP A 119 2.70 -19.95 10.87
C ASP A 119 1.31 -20.02 11.52
N PHE A 120 0.65 -21.15 11.38
CA PHE A 120 -0.62 -21.44 12.04
C PHE A 120 -0.42 -22.24 13.33
N VAL A 121 -1.38 -22.11 14.24
CA VAL A 121 -1.56 -23.02 15.38
C VAL A 121 -2.54 -24.11 14.94
N TYR A 122 -2.16 -25.37 15.14
CA TYR A 122 -2.96 -26.52 14.76
C TYR A 122 -3.43 -27.30 15.98
N LYS A 123 -4.68 -27.74 15.93
CA LYS A 123 -5.26 -28.73 16.86
C LYS A 123 -6.11 -29.70 16.06
N ASP A 124 -5.85 -31.00 16.20
CA ASP A 124 -6.57 -32.06 15.49
C ASP A 124 -6.65 -31.81 13.97
N GLN A 125 -5.53 -31.36 13.37
CA GLN A 125 -5.38 -30.96 11.96
C GLN A 125 -6.18 -29.72 11.53
N GLN A 126 -6.92 -29.07 12.43
CA GLN A 126 -7.60 -27.82 12.18
C GLN A 126 -6.74 -26.62 12.58
N ILE A 127 -6.81 -25.55 11.79
CA ILE A 127 -6.17 -24.29 12.12
C ILE A 127 -7.03 -23.60 13.19
N ILE A 128 -6.44 -23.26 14.34
CA ILE A 128 -7.14 -22.60 15.46
C ILE A 128 -6.53 -21.24 15.82
N GLY A 129 -5.48 -20.82 15.12
CA GLY A 129 -4.76 -19.61 15.47
C GLY A 129 -3.55 -19.29 14.59
N ILE A 130 -2.83 -18.24 14.98
CA ILE A 130 -1.62 -17.75 14.32
C ILE A 130 -0.44 -17.76 15.31
N LYS A 131 0.71 -18.23 14.82
CA LYS A 131 2.02 -18.07 15.47
C LYS A 131 2.71 -16.81 14.97
N THR A 132 3.22 -16.04 15.90
CA THR A 132 3.91 -14.78 15.65
C THR A 132 5.30 -14.80 16.27
N LYS A 133 6.25 -14.13 15.61
CA LYS A 133 7.56 -13.85 16.18
C LYS A 133 7.54 -12.44 16.76
N THR A 134 7.88 -12.32 18.03
CA THR A 134 7.97 -11.07 18.79
C THR A 134 9.40 -10.85 19.29
N PRO A 135 9.75 -9.65 19.80
CA PRO A 135 11.03 -9.43 20.48
C PRO A 135 11.26 -10.37 21.68
N SER A 136 10.18 -10.82 22.33
CA SER A 136 10.23 -11.71 23.50
C SER A 136 10.17 -13.20 23.15
N GLY A 137 10.13 -13.56 21.86
CA GLY A 137 10.03 -14.93 21.39
C GLY A 137 8.76 -15.23 20.60
N ILE A 138 8.40 -16.51 20.50
CA ILE A 138 7.20 -16.94 19.77
C ILE A 138 5.97 -16.76 20.66
N LYS A 139 4.92 -16.16 20.10
CA LYS A 139 3.61 -16.01 20.74
C LYS A 139 2.52 -16.56 19.83
N GLU A 140 1.54 -17.22 20.44
CA GLU A 140 0.40 -17.83 19.77
C GLU A 140 -0.87 -17.04 20.09
N TYR A 141 -1.71 -16.85 19.08
CA TYR A 141 -3.01 -16.22 19.19
C TYR A 141 -4.06 -17.19 18.67
N GLU A 142 -5.07 -17.51 19.48
CA GLU A 142 -6.16 -18.42 19.10
C GLU A 142 -7.47 -17.67 18.84
N GLY A 143 -8.17 -18.06 17.78
CA GLY A 143 -9.43 -17.45 17.39
C GLY A 143 -10.24 -18.31 16.42
N LYS A 144 -11.53 -17.99 16.29
CA LYS A 144 -12.48 -18.79 15.51
C LYS A 144 -12.28 -18.60 14.01
N ILE A 145 -12.10 -17.35 13.57
CA ILE A 145 -11.85 -16.98 12.17
C ILE A 145 -10.49 -16.30 12.06
N ILE A 146 -9.74 -16.62 11.01
CA ILE A 146 -8.45 -16.00 10.71
C ILE A 146 -8.52 -15.30 9.36
N ILE A 147 -8.17 -14.02 9.36
CA ILE A 147 -8.10 -13.17 8.18
C ILE A 147 -6.64 -12.84 7.93
N ILE A 148 -6.16 -13.15 6.74
CA ILE A 148 -4.79 -12.91 6.30
C ILE A 148 -4.81 -11.66 5.42
N ALA A 149 -4.26 -10.57 5.96
CA ALA A 149 -4.22 -9.24 5.38
C ALA A 149 -2.81 -8.61 5.45
N ASP A 150 -1.78 -9.45 5.52
CA ASP A 150 -0.37 -9.07 5.70
C ASP A 150 0.37 -8.81 4.37
N GLY A 151 -0.40 -8.72 3.28
CA GLY A 151 0.00 -8.23 1.98
C GLY A 151 0.83 -9.23 1.17
N MET A 152 1.33 -8.76 0.03
CA MET A 152 2.05 -9.57 -0.95
C MET A 152 3.13 -10.52 -0.40
N SER A 153 3.88 -10.12 0.63
CA SER A 153 4.93 -10.98 1.23
C SER A 153 4.39 -12.02 2.22
N SER A 154 3.07 -12.25 2.24
CA SER A 154 2.39 -13.15 3.17
C SER A 154 2.91 -14.58 3.07
N LYS A 155 3.50 -15.06 4.17
CA LYS A 155 3.83 -16.48 4.36
C LYS A 155 2.58 -17.29 4.69
N LEU A 156 1.64 -16.68 5.42
CA LEU A 156 0.39 -17.34 5.81
C LEU A 156 -0.49 -17.63 4.61
N ALA A 157 -0.58 -16.72 3.64
CA ALA A 157 -1.36 -16.95 2.42
C ALA A 157 -0.81 -18.17 1.64
N ASN A 158 0.51 -18.33 1.53
CA ASN A 158 1.11 -19.52 0.93
C ASN A 158 0.81 -20.80 1.74
N LYS A 159 1.00 -20.74 3.06
CA LYS A 159 0.77 -21.88 3.97
C LYS A 159 -0.70 -22.29 4.06
N SER A 160 -1.62 -21.35 3.83
CA SER A 160 -3.07 -21.61 3.87
C SER A 160 -3.54 -22.51 2.73
N GLY A 161 -2.74 -22.64 1.66
CA GLY A 161 -3.14 -23.30 0.42
C GLY A 161 -4.07 -22.46 -0.47
N LEU A 162 -4.55 -21.30 0.01
CA LEU A 162 -5.46 -20.43 -0.75
C LEU A 162 -4.74 -19.63 -1.85
N ARG A 163 -3.46 -19.30 -1.67
CA ARG A 163 -2.65 -18.57 -2.66
C ARG A 163 -1.32 -19.28 -2.90
N LYS A 164 -0.94 -19.48 -4.16
CA LYS A 164 0.40 -19.98 -4.52
C LYS A 164 1.44 -18.86 -4.44
N PRO A 165 2.75 -19.17 -4.25
CA PRO A 165 3.80 -18.17 -4.33
C PRO A 165 3.73 -17.33 -5.62
N TRP A 166 4.08 -16.05 -5.52
CA TRP A 166 4.06 -15.14 -6.66
C TRP A 166 5.05 -15.56 -7.74
N GLU A 167 4.60 -15.58 -8.99
CA GLU A 167 5.45 -15.69 -10.17
C GLU A 167 5.87 -14.29 -10.65
N ILE A 168 7.06 -14.16 -11.22
CA ILE A 168 7.60 -12.86 -11.69
C ILE A 168 6.66 -12.17 -12.70
N LYS A 169 6.01 -12.94 -13.58
CA LYS A 169 5.03 -12.45 -14.56
C LYS A 169 3.76 -11.83 -13.92
N ASN A 170 3.53 -12.06 -12.63
CA ASN A 170 2.34 -11.60 -11.92
C ASN A 170 2.62 -10.39 -11.02
N ILE A 171 3.85 -9.86 -11.01
CA ILE A 171 4.26 -8.83 -10.08
C ILE A 171 4.82 -7.60 -10.79
N ALA A 172 4.73 -6.46 -10.11
CA ALA A 172 5.52 -5.27 -10.39
C ALA A 172 6.59 -5.10 -9.31
N ILE A 173 7.59 -4.28 -9.58
CA ILE A 173 8.47 -3.73 -8.55
C ILE A 173 8.45 -2.21 -8.67
N ALA A 174 8.19 -1.53 -7.56
CA ALA A 174 8.11 -0.08 -7.51
C ALA A 174 9.14 0.49 -6.53
N LYS A 175 9.79 1.59 -6.92
CA LYS A 175 10.62 2.42 -6.06
C LYS A 175 9.91 3.76 -5.84
N CYS A 176 9.75 4.13 -4.58
CA CYS A 176 9.07 5.34 -4.16
C CYS A 176 10.02 6.17 -3.28
N THR A 177 9.98 7.48 -3.42
CA THR A 177 10.70 8.43 -2.57
C THR A 177 9.79 9.60 -2.24
N ILE A 178 9.75 9.97 -0.97
CA ILE A 178 9.06 11.19 -0.52
C ILE A 178 10.10 12.27 -0.33
N LEU A 179 9.90 13.37 -1.06
CA LEU A 179 10.73 14.57 -1.00
C LEU A 179 9.93 15.71 -0.39
N GLU A 180 10.62 16.56 0.36
CA GLU A 180 10.08 17.77 0.99
C GLU A 180 10.86 19.00 0.49
N GLY A 181 10.13 19.99 0.01
CA GLY A 181 10.67 21.26 -0.49
C GLY A 181 9.75 21.88 -1.55
N LYS A 182 10.02 23.14 -1.89
CA LYS A 182 9.23 23.87 -2.89
C LYS A 182 9.56 23.37 -4.30
N THR A 183 8.55 23.03 -5.09
CA THR A 183 8.72 22.62 -6.50
C THR A 183 7.81 23.42 -7.42
N ALA A 184 7.99 23.26 -8.73
CA ALA A 184 7.11 23.80 -9.77
C ALA A 184 6.02 22.81 -10.21
N PHE A 185 5.81 21.73 -9.45
CA PHE A 185 4.68 20.83 -9.65
C PHE A 185 3.44 21.43 -8.98
N ASP A 186 2.32 21.45 -9.69
CA ASP A 186 1.02 21.82 -9.15
C ASP A 186 0.55 20.70 -8.21
N ALA A 187 0.28 21.05 -6.96
CA ALA A 187 -0.15 20.11 -5.93
C ALA A 187 -1.47 19.41 -6.27
N GLN A 188 -2.28 19.98 -7.17
CA GLN A 188 -3.56 19.43 -7.62
C GLN A 188 -3.42 18.55 -8.88
N LYS A 189 -2.22 18.28 -9.39
CA LYS A 189 -2.02 17.44 -10.58
C LYS A 189 -1.25 16.17 -10.26
N LEU A 190 -1.60 15.09 -10.95
CA LEU A 190 -0.78 13.89 -11.01
C LEU A 190 0.13 13.96 -12.23
N TYR A 191 1.41 13.62 -12.12
CA TYR A 191 2.33 13.60 -13.25
C TYR A 191 2.77 12.16 -13.51
N ILE A 192 2.43 11.62 -14.68
CA ILE A 192 2.75 10.24 -15.08
C ILE A 192 3.64 10.28 -16.31
N TYR A 193 4.73 9.52 -16.28
CA TYR A 193 5.75 9.52 -17.31
C TYR A 193 5.92 8.11 -17.86
N PHE A 194 5.39 7.88 -19.06
CA PHE A 194 5.57 6.62 -19.78
C PHE A 194 7.01 6.45 -20.25
N ARG A 195 7.44 5.18 -20.33
CA ARG A 195 8.82 4.79 -20.59
C ARG A 195 8.85 3.69 -21.64
N PRO A 196 10.01 3.43 -22.28
CA PRO A 196 10.14 2.35 -23.25
C PRO A 196 10.05 0.93 -22.62
N TYR A 197 10.00 0.84 -21.29
CA TYR A 197 9.75 -0.40 -20.55
C TYR A 197 8.28 -0.49 -20.10
N LYS A 198 7.80 -1.70 -19.83
CA LYS A 198 6.53 -1.99 -19.17
C LYS A 198 6.56 -1.40 -17.76
N GLY A 199 6.01 -0.20 -17.62
CA GLY A 199 6.18 0.59 -16.41
C GLY A 199 5.84 2.05 -16.63
N TYR A 200 6.04 2.84 -15.58
CA TYR A 200 6.00 4.29 -15.67
C TYR A 200 6.75 4.91 -14.49
N GLY A 201 7.26 6.12 -14.70
CA GLY A 201 7.65 7.04 -13.64
C GLY A 201 6.46 7.89 -13.21
N TRP A 202 6.48 8.40 -11.99
CA TRP A 202 5.48 9.35 -11.51
C TRP A 202 6.09 10.44 -10.65
N VAL A 203 5.43 11.59 -10.62
CA VAL A 203 5.56 12.60 -9.57
C VAL A 203 4.15 12.89 -9.08
N PHE A 204 3.85 12.50 -7.85
CA PHE A 204 2.56 12.67 -7.21
C PHE A 204 2.74 13.59 -6.00
N PRO A 205 2.47 14.90 -6.16
CA PRO A 205 2.42 15.83 -5.04
C PRO A 205 1.44 15.34 -3.97
N ILE A 206 1.90 15.25 -2.73
CA ILE A 206 1.06 14.96 -1.57
C ILE A 206 0.38 16.28 -1.15
N ASP A 207 1.15 17.35 -1.05
CA ASP A 207 0.73 18.71 -0.74
C ASP A 207 1.70 19.74 -1.38
N GLU A 208 1.56 21.01 -1.03
CA GLU A 208 2.39 22.13 -1.55
C GLU A 208 3.90 21.99 -1.28
N LYS A 209 4.30 21.15 -0.31
CA LYS A 209 5.68 21.00 0.13
C LYS A 209 6.21 19.58 -0.02
N ARG A 210 5.34 18.57 -0.13
CA ARG A 210 5.73 17.16 -0.19
C ARG A 210 5.24 16.53 -1.47
N LEU A 211 6.10 15.72 -2.08
CA LEU A 211 5.73 14.89 -3.23
C LEU A 211 6.28 13.49 -3.09
N ASN A 212 5.59 12.54 -3.71
CA ASN A 212 6.06 11.18 -3.93
C ASN A 212 6.55 11.07 -5.37
N ILE A 213 7.84 10.83 -5.56
CA ILE A 213 8.45 10.56 -6.86
C ILE A 213 8.91 9.11 -6.91
N GLY A 214 8.66 8.45 -8.03
CA GLY A 214 9.06 7.05 -8.16
C GLY A 214 8.92 6.51 -9.56
N CYS A 215 9.20 5.23 -9.69
CA CYS A 215 9.01 4.47 -10.91
C CYS A 215 8.74 3.00 -10.58
N GLY A 216 8.17 2.28 -11.54
CA GLY A 216 8.01 0.84 -11.40
C GLY A 216 8.03 0.15 -12.75
N THR A 217 8.41 -1.13 -12.71
CA THR A 217 8.42 -2.06 -13.84
C THR A 217 7.45 -3.21 -13.58
N PHE A 218 7.00 -3.88 -14.64
CA PHE A 218 6.05 -4.99 -14.57
C PHE A 218 6.56 -6.21 -15.34
N GLU A 219 6.13 -7.40 -14.94
CA GLU A 219 6.34 -8.66 -15.68
C GLU A 219 7.82 -8.96 -15.98
N GLU A 220 8.17 -9.30 -17.23
CA GLU A 220 9.54 -9.63 -17.63
C GLU A 220 10.51 -8.44 -17.49
N ASP A 221 10.02 -7.20 -17.53
CA ASP A 221 10.87 -6.02 -17.38
C ASP A 221 11.38 -5.82 -15.96
N ASN A 222 10.81 -6.54 -14.98
CA ASN A 222 11.42 -6.68 -13.66
C ASN A 222 12.82 -7.32 -13.71
N LEU A 223 13.10 -8.14 -14.73
CA LEU A 223 14.39 -8.81 -14.91
C LEU A 223 15.31 -8.06 -15.87
N ASN A 224 14.75 -7.27 -16.79
CA ASN A 224 15.51 -6.57 -17.83
C ASN A 224 16.03 -5.20 -17.38
N TYR A 225 15.40 -4.58 -16.37
CA TYR A 225 15.73 -3.23 -15.94
C TYR A 225 16.15 -3.18 -14.47
N ASN A 226 17.22 -2.44 -14.20
CA ASN A 226 17.61 -2.12 -12.83
C ASN A 226 16.74 -0.98 -12.29
N LEU A 227 15.82 -1.31 -11.37
CA LEU A 227 14.86 -0.36 -10.80
C LEU A 227 15.52 0.86 -10.13
N HIS A 228 16.71 0.69 -9.52
CA HIS A 228 17.40 1.82 -8.92
C HIS A 228 17.99 2.74 -9.99
N GLN A 229 18.61 2.18 -11.01
CA GLN A 229 19.18 2.94 -12.12
C GLN A 229 18.10 3.75 -12.85
N ILE A 230 16.98 3.13 -13.23
CA ILE A 230 15.89 3.85 -13.92
C ILE A 230 15.31 4.97 -13.06
N TYR A 231 15.27 4.80 -11.74
CA TYR A 231 14.86 5.86 -10.82
C TYR A 231 15.86 7.02 -10.80
N GLU A 232 17.16 6.72 -10.69
CA GLU A 232 18.22 7.74 -10.69
C GLU A 232 18.25 8.51 -12.02
N GLU A 233 18.10 7.83 -13.15
CA GLU A 233 17.95 8.46 -14.46
C GLU A 233 16.72 9.36 -14.52
N PHE A 234 15.59 8.88 -13.98
CA PHE A 234 14.33 9.64 -13.99
C PHE A 234 14.41 10.92 -13.16
N ILE A 235 14.82 10.84 -11.89
CA ILE A 235 14.91 12.01 -11.00
C ILE A 235 15.98 13.00 -11.45
N ASN A 236 17.05 12.53 -12.11
CA ASN A 236 18.11 13.38 -12.63
C ASN A 236 17.87 13.89 -14.06
N SER A 237 16.80 13.47 -14.73
CA SER A 237 16.50 13.93 -16.08
C SER A 237 16.28 15.46 -16.13
N PRO A 238 16.70 16.16 -17.20
CA PRO A 238 16.54 17.61 -17.30
C PRO A 238 15.09 18.08 -17.14
N ASN A 239 14.13 17.30 -17.64
CA ASN A 239 12.71 17.60 -17.57
C ASN A 239 12.14 17.54 -16.14
N ILE A 240 12.70 16.71 -15.28
CA ILE A 240 12.32 16.63 -13.86
C ILE A 240 13.11 17.64 -13.03
N LYS A 241 14.44 17.72 -13.22
CA LYS A 241 15.30 18.67 -12.48
C LYS A 241 14.87 20.12 -12.63
N LYS A 242 14.45 20.54 -13.83
CA LYS A 242 13.97 21.92 -14.05
C LYS A 242 12.74 22.26 -13.19
N LYS A 243 11.93 21.27 -12.79
CA LYS A 243 10.77 21.46 -11.91
C LYS A 243 11.15 21.55 -10.43
N PHE A 244 12.39 21.24 -10.05
CA PHE A 244 12.89 21.39 -8.68
C PHE A 244 13.50 22.78 -8.40
N ASN A 245 13.54 23.68 -9.39
CA ASN A 245 13.93 25.09 -9.23
C ASN A 245 15.25 25.34 -8.47
N ASN A 246 16.26 24.47 -8.64
CA ASN A 246 17.53 24.51 -7.90
C ASN A 246 17.40 24.47 -6.37
N THR A 247 16.27 23.98 -5.85
CA THR A 247 16.06 23.81 -4.42
C THR A 247 16.69 22.51 -3.93
N ASN A 248 17.29 22.56 -2.74
CA ASN A 248 17.71 21.35 -2.04
C ASN A 248 16.48 20.69 -1.43
N LEU A 249 15.93 19.71 -2.14
CA LEU A 249 14.83 18.90 -1.62
C LEU A 249 15.35 17.95 -0.53
N LYS A 250 14.69 17.94 0.61
CA LYS A 250 14.97 17.00 1.69
C LYS A 250 14.33 15.66 1.38
N LYS A 251 15.12 14.59 1.35
CA LYS A 251 14.60 13.23 1.25
C LYS A 251 14.05 12.79 2.61
N ILE A 252 12.74 12.62 2.71
CA ILE A 252 12.07 12.16 3.93
C ILE A 252 12.16 10.64 4.04
N TRP A 253 11.93 9.93 2.93
CA TRP A 253 11.88 8.48 2.93
C TRP A 253 12.09 7.95 1.51
N SER A 254 12.67 6.75 1.37
CA SER A 254 12.75 6.03 0.10
C SER A 254 12.72 4.53 0.34
N GLY A 255 12.09 3.79 -0.55
CA GLY A 255 12.05 2.34 -0.50
C GLY A 255 11.58 1.72 -1.80
N SER A 256 11.85 0.42 -1.95
CA SER A 256 11.36 -0.38 -3.08
C SER A 256 10.59 -1.58 -2.56
N TYR A 257 9.53 -1.96 -3.26
CA TYR A 257 8.71 -3.11 -2.87
C TYR A 257 8.04 -3.73 -4.09
N PRO A 258 7.90 -5.07 -4.11
CA PRO A 258 7.09 -5.70 -5.12
C PRO A 258 5.59 -5.47 -4.82
N LEU A 259 4.75 -5.51 -5.84
CA LEU A 259 3.29 -5.49 -5.70
C LEU A 259 2.65 -6.47 -6.69
N PRO A 260 1.48 -7.05 -6.37
CA PRO A 260 0.73 -7.82 -7.35
C PRO A 260 0.31 -6.92 -8.53
N ALA A 261 0.59 -7.37 -9.75
CA ALA A 261 0.27 -6.66 -11.00
C ALA A 261 -0.86 -7.32 -11.78
N LYS A 262 -1.32 -8.48 -11.33
CA LYS A 262 -2.51 -9.17 -11.86
C LYS A 262 -3.64 -9.10 -10.84
N GLY A 263 -4.86 -9.24 -11.32
CA GLY A 263 -6.03 -9.41 -10.46
C GLY A 263 -6.00 -10.74 -9.70
N ILE A 264 -7.12 -11.08 -9.06
CA ILE A 264 -7.28 -12.36 -8.36
C ILE A 264 -7.17 -13.50 -9.38
N LEU A 265 -6.20 -14.40 -9.18
CA LEU A 265 -5.99 -15.58 -10.02
C LEU A 265 -6.49 -16.86 -9.36
N GLU A 266 -6.77 -16.78 -8.07
CA GLU A 266 -7.21 -17.87 -7.21
C GLU A 266 -8.70 -18.15 -7.42
N ASN A 267 -9.05 -19.44 -7.41
CA ASN A 267 -10.45 -19.85 -7.51
C ASN A 267 -11.26 -19.53 -6.24
N SER A 268 -10.57 -19.43 -5.09
CA SER A 268 -11.17 -19.05 -3.81
C SER A 268 -10.18 -18.26 -2.98
N LEU A 269 -10.68 -17.25 -2.27
CA LEU A 269 -9.94 -16.48 -1.27
C LEU A 269 -10.33 -16.86 0.16
N TYR A 270 -11.12 -17.91 0.34
CA TYR A 270 -11.53 -18.37 1.66
C TYR A 270 -11.57 -19.90 1.74
N GLY A 271 -11.43 -20.40 2.97
CA GLY A 271 -11.61 -21.79 3.35
C GLY A 271 -12.61 -21.90 4.50
N GLU A 272 -12.51 -22.97 5.28
CA GLU A 272 -13.46 -23.24 6.39
C GLU A 272 -13.46 -22.12 7.44
N ASN A 273 -12.28 -21.71 7.93
CA ASN A 273 -12.12 -20.62 8.89
C ASN A 273 -11.05 -19.59 8.52
N LEU A 274 -10.66 -19.57 7.25
CA LEU A 274 -9.62 -18.71 6.69
C LEU A 274 -10.18 -17.79 5.61
N MET A 275 -9.68 -16.56 5.54
CA MET A 275 -9.95 -15.62 4.44
C MET A 275 -8.71 -14.80 4.11
N LEU A 276 -8.45 -14.58 2.82
CA LEU A 276 -7.44 -13.66 2.31
C LEU A 276 -8.10 -12.34 1.89
N ILE A 277 -7.49 -11.21 2.28
CA ILE A 277 -7.90 -9.88 1.82
C ILE A 277 -6.68 -9.01 1.52
N GLY A 278 -6.83 -8.04 0.62
CA GLY A 278 -5.73 -7.15 0.22
C GLY A 278 -4.78 -7.78 -0.79
N ASP A 279 -3.52 -7.36 -0.74
CA ASP A 279 -2.44 -7.74 -1.66
C ASP A 279 -1.82 -9.12 -1.37
#